data_AF-A0A1Z4QQL0-F1
#
_entry.id   AF-A0A1Z4QQL0-F1
#
_cell.length_a   1.000
_cell.length_b   1.000
_cell.length_c   1.000
_cell.angle_alpha   90.00
_cell.angle_beta   90.00
_cell.angle_gamma   90.00
#
_symmetry.space_group_name_H-M   'P 1'
#
loop_
_entity.id
_entity.type
_entity.pdbx_description
1 polymer ?
#
loop_
_entity_poly.entity_id
_entity_poly.type
_entity_poly.pdbx_seq_one_letter_code
_entity_poly.pdbx_strand_id
1 'polypeptide(L)'
;MTRLIFLGPPGAGKGTQAQTLAEFWNIPHISTGEILRQAMKEQTPLGIKAQSYVDGGELVPDQLVQDLVQERLNQPDAKSGWILDGFPRKVTQAAFLGELLAKIGQGGERVVNLDVPDEVVIARLLGRGRKDDSEEVIRRRLEVYRAETAPLINYYGDRQKLLTVNGNQSQEEVTTALKQVIAA
;
A
#
# COMPACT_ATOMS: atom_id res chain seq x y z
N MET A 1 6.85 17.42 -7.30
CA MET A 1 6.68 16.02 -7.73
C MET A 1 5.90 15.29 -6.66
N THR A 2 4.90 14.50 -7.02
CA THR A 2 4.02 13.84 -6.04
C THR A 2 4.53 12.44 -5.76
N ARG A 3 4.91 12.17 -4.52
CA ARG A 3 5.41 10.88 -4.02
C ARG A 3 4.61 10.51 -2.79
N LEU A 4 3.82 9.45 -2.88
CA LEU A 4 2.85 9.10 -1.84
C LEU A 4 3.00 7.64 -1.42
N ILE A 5 2.88 7.40 -0.12
CA ILE A 5 2.76 6.08 0.46
C ILE A 5 1.37 5.93 1.06
N PHE A 6 0.64 4.89 0.68
CA PHE A 6 -0.69 4.61 1.19
C PHE A 6 -0.64 3.54 2.29
N LEU A 7 -1.07 3.94 3.49
CA LEU A 7 -1.29 3.10 4.66
C LEU A 7 -2.78 2.96 4.98
N GLY A 8 -3.10 1.95 5.76
CA GLY A 8 -4.46 1.61 6.19
C GLY A 8 -4.76 0.12 6.03
N PRO A 9 -5.82 -0.39 6.66
CA PRO A 9 -6.13 -1.81 6.66
C PRO A 9 -6.43 -2.35 5.24
N PRO A 10 -6.27 -3.67 4.99
CA PRO A 10 -6.80 -4.29 3.77
C PRO A 10 -8.28 -3.92 3.62
N GLY A 11 -8.78 -3.54 2.45
CA GLY A 11 -10.20 -3.14 2.31
C GLY A 11 -10.52 -1.68 2.66
N ALA A 12 -9.55 -0.88 3.11
CA ALA A 12 -9.74 0.56 3.36
C ALA A 12 -10.00 1.41 2.11
N GLY A 13 -9.86 0.85 0.90
CA GLY A 13 -9.99 1.60 -0.36
C GLY A 13 -8.68 2.16 -0.92
N LYS A 14 -7.52 1.78 -0.36
CA LYS A 14 -6.20 2.28 -0.79
C LYS A 14 -5.96 2.17 -2.30
N GLY A 15 -6.11 0.97 -2.87
CA GLY A 15 -5.86 0.75 -4.30
C GLY A 15 -6.78 1.59 -5.20
N THR A 16 -8.07 1.70 -4.84
CA THR A 16 -9.03 2.55 -5.56
C THR A 16 -8.60 4.01 -5.56
N GLN A 17 -8.25 4.55 -4.38
CA GLN A 17 -7.81 5.93 -4.25
C GLN A 17 -6.46 6.18 -4.93
N ALA A 18 -5.52 5.23 -4.80
CA ALA A 18 -4.22 5.29 -5.43
C ALA A 18 -4.34 5.30 -6.96
N GLN A 19 -5.21 4.48 -7.55
CA GLN A 19 -5.47 4.48 -8.98
C GLN A 19 -6.04 5.83 -9.44
N THR A 20 -7.12 6.31 -8.81
CA THR A 20 -7.76 7.59 -9.16
C THR A 20 -6.77 8.77 -9.08
N LEU A 21 -5.90 8.78 -8.06
CA LEU A 21 -4.91 9.85 -7.88
C LEU A 21 -3.71 9.71 -8.82
N ALA A 22 -3.28 8.48 -9.13
CA ALA A 22 -2.23 8.20 -10.10
C ALA A 22 -2.62 8.70 -11.49
N GLU A 23 -3.87 8.43 -11.91
CA GLU A 23 -4.45 8.95 -13.15
C GLU A 23 -4.52 10.49 -13.14
N PHE A 24 -5.00 11.09 -12.05
CA PHE A 24 -5.12 12.54 -11.93
C PHE A 24 -3.77 13.27 -12.02
N TRP A 25 -2.73 12.75 -11.39
CA TRP A 25 -1.39 13.35 -11.41
C TRP A 25 -0.48 12.82 -12.51
N ASN A 26 -0.95 11.87 -13.33
CA ASN A 26 -0.18 11.19 -14.36
C ASN A 26 1.16 10.63 -13.83
N ILE A 27 1.08 9.88 -12.73
CA ILE A 27 2.21 9.21 -12.07
C ILE A 27 1.91 7.72 -11.90
N PRO A 28 2.93 6.84 -11.85
CA PRO A 28 2.70 5.42 -11.67
C PRO A 28 2.09 5.07 -10.32
N HIS A 29 1.07 4.21 -10.35
CA HIS A 29 0.60 3.44 -9.19
C HIS A 29 1.39 2.14 -9.08
N ILE A 30 2.11 1.98 -7.98
CA ILE A 30 2.94 0.82 -7.67
C ILE A 30 2.26 0.04 -6.55
N SER A 31 1.39 -0.92 -6.91
CA SER A 31 0.75 -1.82 -5.95
C SER A 31 1.51 -3.14 -5.84
N THR A 32 2.21 -3.34 -4.72
CA THR A 32 2.95 -4.61 -4.49
C THR A 32 2.02 -5.81 -4.48
N GLY A 33 0.82 -5.66 -3.92
CA GLY A 33 -0.18 -6.72 -3.92
C GLY A 33 -0.66 -7.09 -5.32
N GLU A 34 -0.80 -6.11 -6.23
CA GLU A 34 -1.20 -6.38 -7.61
C GLU A 34 -0.09 -7.06 -8.39
N ILE A 35 1.14 -6.55 -8.28
CA ILE A 35 2.32 -7.15 -8.92
C ILE A 35 2.47 -8.62 -8.50
N LEU A 36 2.34 -8.92 -7.19
CA LEU A 36 2.40 -10.29 -6.69
C LEU A 36 1.26 -11.16 -7.22
N ARG A 37 0.01 -10.67 -7.25
CA ARG A 37 -1.13 -11.41 -7.78
C ARG A 37 -1.00 -11.69 -9.28
N GLN A 38 -0.48 -10.73 -10.05
CA GLN A 38 -0.20 -10.92 -11.48
C GLN A 38 0.91 -11.97 -11.66
N ALA A 39 2.00 -11.86 -10.91
CA ALA A 39 3.10 -12.82 -10.92
C ALA A 39 2.66 -14.25 -10.58
N MET A 40 1.72 -14.41 -9.63
CA MET A 40 1.07 -15.67 -9.27
C MET A 40 0.23 -16.24 -10.42
N LYS A 41 -0.60 -15.40 -11.06
CA LYS A 41 -1.42 -15.79 -12.22
C LYS A 41 -0.57 -16.26 -13.39
N GLU A 42 0.56 -15.58 -13.62
CA GLU A 42 1.54 -15.90 -14.67
C GLU A 42 2.51 -17.03 -14.30
N GLN A 43 2.44 -17.55 -13.08
CA GLN A 43 3.32 -18.62 -12.56
C GLN A 43 4.82 -18.29 -12.68
N THR A 44 5.17 -17.01 -12.54
CA THR A 44 6.59 -16.59 -12.50
C THR A 44 7.29 -17.13 -11.25
N PRO A 45 8.63 -17.17 -11.22
CA PRO A 45 9.37 -17.57 -10.00
C PRO A 45 9.00 -16.73 -8.77
N LEU A 46 8.72 -15.43 -8.95
CA LEU A 46 8.21 -14.54 -7.91
C LEU A 46 6.83 -14.98 -7.43
N GLY A 47 5.91 -15.24 -8.36
CA GLY A 47 4.55 -15.68 -8.08
C GLY A 47 4.49 -16.98 -7.30
N ILE A 48 5.27 -17.98 -7.71
CA ILE A 48 5.36 -19.28 -7.04
C ILE A 48 5.82 -19.12 -5.59
N LYS A 49 6.83 -18.29 -5.34
CA LYS A 49 7.34 -18.00 -3.98
C LYS A 49 6.34 -17.23 -3.12
N ALA A 50 5.51 -16.39 -3.74
CA ALA A 50 4.55 -15.54 -3.05
C ALA A 50 3.22 -16.25 -2.74
N GLN A 51 2.85 -17.27 -3.52
CA GLN A 51 1.51 -17.87 -3.55
C GLN A 51 1.00 -18.26 -2.16
N SER A 52 1.76 -19.06 -1.41
CA SER A 52 1.32 -19.58 -0.10
C SER A 52 1.09 -18.47 0.93
N TYR A 53 1.91 -17.42 0.91
CA TYR A 53 1.77 -16.28 1.81
C TYR A 53 0.52 -15.46 1.45
N VAL A 54 0.34 -15.15 0.17
CA VAL A 54 -0.78 -14.31 -0.29
C VAL A 54 -2.12 -15.00 -0.04
N ASP A 55 -2.22 -16.28 -0.37
CA ASP A 55 -3.42 -17.09 -0.17
C ASP A 55 -3.74 -17.26 1.33
N GLY A 56 -2.71 -17.37 2.17
CA GLY A 56 -2.85 -17.46 3.63
C GLY A 56 -3.09 -16.12 4.35
N GLY A 57 -3.09 -14.99 3.63
CA GLY A 57 -3.24 -13.66 4.24
C GLY A 57 -2.00 -13.17 4.99
N GLU A 58 -0.84 -13.77 4.72
CA GLU A 58 0.45 -13.44 5.31
C GLU A 58 1.22 -12.40 4.50
N LEU A 59 2.25 -11.84 5.13
CA LEU A 59 3.25 -11.05 4.41
C LEU A 59 4.26 -11.99 3.76
N VAL A 60 4.53 -11.75 2.47
CA VAL A 60 5.69 -12.35 1.80
C VAL A 60 7.00 -11.88 2.45
N PRO A 61 8.11 -12.63 2.32
CA PRO A 61 9.39 -12.26 2.90
C PRO A 61 9.85 -10.85 2.51
N ASP A 62 10.42 -10.12 3.47
CA ASP A 62 10.81 -8.71 3.30
C ASP A 62 11.71 -8.50 2.07
N GLN A 63 12.75 -9.33 1.91
CA GLN A 63 13.68 -9.23 0.78
C GLN A 63 12.97 -9.27 -0.58
N LEU A 64 11.98 -10.15 -0.73
CA LEU A 64 11.26 -10.35 -1.98
C LEU A 64 10.49 -9.09 -2.39
N VAL A 65 9.88 -8.39 -1.43
CA VAL A 65 9.15 -7.14 -1.71
C VAL A 65 10.09 -5.95 -1.84
N GLN A 66 11.18 -5.93 -1.07
CA GLN A 66 12.20 -4.90 -1.17
C GLN A 66 12.85 -4.88 -2.55
N ASP A 67 13.20 -6.05 -3.10
CA ASP A 67 13.75 -6.18 -4.45
C ASP A 67 12.76 -5.67 -5.51
N LEU A 68 11.50 -6.08 -5.40
CA LEU A 68 10.40 -5.66 -6.29
C LEU A 68 10.21 -4.14 -6.28
N VAL A 69 10.16 -3.53 -5.09
CA VAL A 69 9.98 -2.08 -4.94
C VAL A 69 11.21 -1.33 -5.44
N GLN A 70 12.41 -1.82 -5.16
CA GLN A 70 13.65 -1.25 -5.66
C GLN A 70 13.67 -1.24 -7.20
N GLU A 71 13.38 -2.37 -7.83
CA GLU A 71 13.32 -2.46 -9.29
C GLU A 71 12.31 -1.45 -9.86
N ARG A 72 11.09 -1.42 -9.29
CA ARG A 72 10.01 -0.57 -9.79
C ARG A 72 10.30 0.93 -9.66
N LEU A 73 10.90 1.36 -8.54
CA LEU A 73 11.24 2.78 -8.30
C LEU A 73 12.44 3.27 -9.13
N ASN A 74 13.26 2.36 -9.65
CA ASN A 74 14.37 2.70 -10.57
C ASN A 74 13.93 2.87 -12.03
N GLN A 75 12.68 2.50 -12.37
CA GLN A 75 12.16 2.69 -13.72
C GLN A 75 12.04 4.19 -14.07
N PRO A 76 12.24 4.58 -15.34
CA PRO A 76 12.24 5.99 -15.74
C PRO A 76 10.96 6.75 -15.42
N ASP A 77 9.80 6.09 -15.48
CA ASP A 77 8.48 6.68 -15.22
C ASP A 77 8.29 7.12 -13.76
N ALA A 78 8.91 6.41 -12.81
CA ALA A 78 8.84 6.72 -11.38
C ALA A 78 9.61 8.01 -11.01
N LYS A 79 10.51 8.50 -11.86
CA LYS A 79 11.32 9.71 -11.55
C LYS A 79 10.46 10.96 -11.37
N SER A 80 9.33 11.05 -12.07
CA SER A 80 8.41 12.19 -12.04
C SER A 80 7.44 12.17 -10.86
N GLY A 81 7.37 11.05 -10.13
CA GLY A 81 6.45 10.82 -9.02
C GLY A 81 5.98 9.37 -8.97
N TRP A 82 5.28 8.99 -7.91
CA TRP A 82 4.73 7.64 -7.74
C TRP A 82 3.75 7.58 -6.56
N ILE A 83 2.92 6.55 -6.57
CA ILE A 83 2.12 6.14 -5.41
C ILE A 83 2.47 4.70 -5.06
N LEU A 84 3.00 4.47 -3.86
CA LEU A 84 3.23 3.14 -3.30
C LEU A 84 1.99 2.68 -2.53
N ASP A 85 1.40 1.56 -2.94
CA ASP A 85 0.28 0.90 -2.27
C ASP A 85 0.68 -0.52 -1.83
N GLY A 86 0.58 -0.78 -0.53
CA GLY A 86 0.93 -2.08 0.05
C GLY A 86 2.40 -2.26 0.38
N PHE A 87 3.22 -1.20 0.34
CA PHE A 87 4.57 -1.14 0.89
C PHE A 87 4.88 0.27 1.40
N PRO A 88 5.55 0.44 2.55
CA PRO A 88 5.99 -0.61 3.47
C PRO A 88 4.82 -1.18 4.30
N ARG A 89 5.01 -2.40 4.82
CA ARG A 89 4.10 -3.08 5.75
C ARG A 89 4.71 -3.37 7.12
N LYS A 90 6.00 -3.08 7.30
CA LYS A 90 6.75 -3.20 8.55
C LYS A 90 7.67 -2.00 8.73
N VAL A 91 8.05 -1.70 9.98
CA VAL A 91 9.02 -0.64 10.30
C VAL A 91 10.38 -0.89 9.63
N THR A 92 10.84 -2.15 9.59
CA THR A 92 12.08 -2.54 8.87
C THR A 92 12.03 -2.19 7.39
N GLN A 93 10.89 -2.44 6.73
CA GLN A 93 10.66 -2.08 5.34
C GLN A 93 10.61 -0.56 5.13
N ALA A 94 10.08 0.20 6.10
CA ALA A 94 10.08 1.66 6.05
C ALA A 94 11.48 2.25 6.21
N ALA A 95 12.33 1.66 7.05
CA ALA A 95 13.73 2.03 7.16
C ALA A 95 14.48 1.79 5.85
N PHE A 96 14.34 0.59 5.27
CA PHE A 96 14.89 0.26 3.95
C PHE A 96 14.43 1.26 2.86
N LEU A 97 13.13 1.57 2.82
CA LEU A 97 12.59 2.50 1.83
C LEU A 97 13.24 3.88 1.97
N GLY A 98 13.43 4.37 3.20
CA GLY A 98 14.13 5.63 3.46
C GLY A 98 15.55 5.66 2.88
N GLU A 99 16.32 4.59 3.10
CA GLU A 99 17.69 4.46 2.56
C GLU A 99 17.69 4.40 1.03
N LEU A 100 16.78 3.61 0.44
CA LEU A 100 16.63 3.50 -1.00
C LEU A 100 16.29 4.85 -1.64
N LEU A 101 15.29 5.57 -1.09
CA LEU A 101 14.86 6.87 -1.62
C LEU A 101 15.98 7.92 -1.51
N ALA A 102 16.78 7.90 -0.44
CA ALA A 102 17.96 8.75 -0.33
C ALA A 102 18.99 8.41 -1.40
N LYS A 103 19.28 7.13 -1.62
CA LYS A 103 20.25 6.64 -2.61
C LYS A 103 19.86 7.03 -4.05
N ILE A 104 18.58 6.95 -4.40
CA ILE A 104 18.10 7.25 -5.76
C ILE A 104 17.65 8.71 -5.94
N GLY A 105 17.81 9.57 -4.92
CA GLY A 105 17.44 10.99 -4.98
C GLY A 105 15.93 11.25 -5.10
N GLN A 106 15.10 10.37 -4.54
CA GLN A 106 13.63 10.45 -4.62
C GLN A 106 12.93 10.65 -3.26
N GLY A 107 13.57 11.30 -2.30
CA GLY A 107 12.94 11.67 -1.02
C GLY A 107 11.81 12.71 -1.14
N GLY A 108 11.20 13.09 -0.02
CA GLY A 108 10.11 14.08 0.02
C GLY A 108 8.72 13.47 -0.20
N GLU A 109 8.61 12.17 0.06
CA GLU A 109 7.38 11.42 0.10
C GLU A 109 6.48 11.84 1.27
N ARG A 110 5.17 11.86 1.02
CA ARG A 110 4.14 12.00 2.06
C ARG A 110 3.46 10.66 2.30
N VAL A 111 3.03 10.43 3.53
CA VAL A 111 2.35 9.19 3.90
C VAL A 111 0.90 9.50 4.20
N VAL A 112 0.00 8.78 3.55
CA VAL A 112 -1.44 8.90 3.71
C VAL A 112 -1.96 7.66 4.41
N ASN A 113 -2.59 7.82 5.56
CA ASN A 113 -3.32 6.75 6.23
C ASN A 113 -4.82 6.89 5.96
N LEU A 114 -5.43 5.86 5.38
CA LEU A 114 -6.87 5.72 5.30
C LEU A 114 -7.39 5.02 6.54
N ASP A 115 -8.01 5.79 7.43
CA ASP A 115 -8.60 5.29 8.67
C ASP A 115 -10.02 4.79 8.42
N VAL A 116 -10.27 3.51 8.70
CA VAL A 116 -11.56 2.85 8.45
C VAL A 116 -11.84 1.84 9.56
N PRO A 117 -13.03 1.86 10.19
CA PRO A 117 -13.40 0.87 11.19
C PRO A 117 -13.42 -0.56 10.65
N ASP A 118 -12.96 -1.51 11.46
CA ASP A 118 -12.85 -2.93 11.09
C ASP A 118 -14.14 -3.53 10.55
N GLU A 119 -15.29 -3.21 11.13
CA GLU A 119 -16.60 -3.71 10.69
C GLU A 119 -16.91 -3.31 9.23
N VAL A 120 -16.57 -2.08 8.85
CA VAL A 120 -16.72 -1.56 7.49
C VAL A 120 -15.72 -2.25 6.56
N VAL A 121 -14.49 -2.44 7.04
CA VAL A 121 -13.43 -3.10 6.29
C VAL A 121 -13.79 -4.56 5.96
N ILE A 122 -14.28 -5.32 6.95
CA ILE A 122 -14.70 -6.71 6.79
C ILE A 122 -15.83 -6.79 5.77
N ALA A 123 -16.85 -5.94 5.90
CA ALA A 123 -17.97 -5.90 4.94
C ALA A 123 -17.48 -5.63 3.50
N ARG A 124 -16.55 -4.68 3.32
CA ARG A 124 -15.94 -4.39 2.01
C ARG A 124 -15.12 -5.56 1.46
N LEU A 125 -14.38 -6.26 2.32
CA LEU A 125 -13.56 -7.41 1.92
C LEU A 125 -14.41 -8.63 1.51
N LEU A 126 -15.54 -8.86 2.19
CA LEU A 126 -16.49 -9.91 1.80
C LEU A 126 -17.18 -9.58 0.47
N GLY A 127 -17.49 -8.31 0.22
CA GLY A 127 -18.19 -7.88 -0.99
C GLY A 127 -17.35 -7.79 -2.27
N ARG A 128 -16.01 -7.73 -2.17
CA ARG A 128 -15.14 -7.50 -3.35
C ARG A 128 -14.81 -8.74 -4.19
N GLY A 129 -15.11 -9.94 -3.69
CA GLY A 129 -15.07 -11.19 -4.45
C GLY A 129 -13.69 -11.66 -4.94
N ARG A 130 -12.57 -11.37 -4.24
CA ARG A 130 -11.27 -11.96 -4.64
C ARG A 130 -11.15 -13.40 -4.13
N LYS A 131 -10.40 -14.22 -4.85
CA LYS A 131 -10.18 -15.64 -4.53
C LYS A 131 -9.54 -15.83 -3.14
N ASP A 132 -8.73 -14.87 -2.73
CA ASP A 132 -7.98 -14.80 -1.47
C ASP A 132 -8.74 -14.06 -0.34
N ASP A 133 -10.08 -14.03 -0.40
CA ASP A 133 -10.95 -13.39 0.61
C ASP A 133 -11.97 -14.36 1.20
N SER A 134 -11.50 -15.50 1.74
CA SER A 134 -12.30 -16.22 2.72
C SER A 134 -12.37 -15.42 4.03
N GLU A 135 -13.39 -15.64 4.85
CA GLU A 135 -13.51 -14.97 6.15
C GLU A 135 -12.28 -15.19 7.03
N GLU A 136 -11.73 -16.40 7.02
CA GLU A 136 -10.51 -16.77 7.74
C GLU A 136 -9.30 -15.95 7.26
N VAL A 137 -9.10 -15.85 5.94
CA VAL A 137 -8.00 -15.08 5.36
C VAL A 137 -8.17 -13.58 5.61
N ILE A 138 -9.40 -13.07 5.58
CA ILE A 138 -9.72 -11.68 5.93
C ILE A 138 -9.32 -11.37 7.37
N ARG A 139 -9.73 -12.23 8.31
CA ARG A 139 -9.36 -12.09 9.74
C ARG A 139 -7.86 -12.12 9.90
N ARG A 140 -7.18 -13.07 9.24
CA ARG A 140 -5.72 -13.19 9.30
C ARG A 140 -5.02 -11.93 8.79
N ARG A 141 -5.49 -11.35 7.68
CA ARG A 141 -4.95 -10.10 7.13
C ARG A 141 -5.10 -8.91 8.08
N LEU A 142 -6.20 -8.84 8.83
CA LEU A 142 -6.42 -7.81 9.83
C LEU A 142 -5.52 -8.00 11.06
N GLU A 143 -5.33 -9.23 11.51
CA GLU A 143 -4.37 -9.56 12.57
C GLU A 143 -2.95 -9.14 12.18
N VAL A 144 -2.50 -9.58 11.00
CA VAL A 144 -1.18 -9.23 10.45
C VAL A 144 -1.03 -7.71 10.30
N TYR A 145 -2.06 -7.02 9.80
CA TYR A 145 -2.06 -5.56 9.70
C TYR A 145 -1.84 -4.91 11.07
N ARG A 146 -2.57 -5.34 12.10
CA ARG A 146 -2.46 -4.78 13.45
C ARG A 146 -1.07 -5.03 14.07
N ALA A 147 -0.52 -6.22 13.86
CA ALA A 147 0.77 -6.60 14.42
C ALA A 147 1.95 -5.91 13.72
N GLU A 148 1.93 -5.85 12.38
CA GLU A 148 3.10 -5.51 11.58
C GLU A 148 3.02 -4.11 10.96
N THR A 149 1.83 -3.72 10.49
CA THR A 149 1.63 -2.51 9.66
C THR A 149 1.11 -1.32 10.45
N ALA A 150 0.19 -1.49 11.41
CA ALA A 150 -0.32 -0.42 12.25
C ALA A 150 0.80 0.37 12.99
N PRO A 151 1.92 -0.25 13.45
CA PRO A 151 3.05 0.49 14.02
C PRO A 151 3.66 1.55 13.07
N LEU A 152 3.45 1.43 11.75
CA LEU A 152 3.91 2.44 10.79
C LEU A 152 3.20 3.78 10.95
N ILE A 153 1.98 3.79 11.49
CA ILE A 153 1.24 5.03 11.79
C ILE A 153 2.07 5.88 12.77
N ASN A 154 2.54 5.28 13.86
CA ASN A 154 3.41 5.97 14.81
C ASN A 154 4.77 6.32 14.18
N TYR A 155 5.38 5.37 13.46
CA TYR A 155 6.68 5.60 12.80
C TYR A 155 6.67 6.84 11.87
N TYR A 156 5.63 7.01 11.06
CA TYR A 156 5.52 8.18 10.17
C TYR A 156 4.91 9.41 10.84
N GLY A 157 4.06 9.21 11.86
CA GLY A 157 3.49 10.28 12.68
C GLY A 157 4.57 11.06 13.42
N ASP A 158 5.50 10.37 14.09
CA ASP A 158 6.61 10.98 14.83
C ASP A 158 7.57 11.78 13.92
N ARG A 159 7.55 11.49 12.61
CA ARG A 159 8.35 12.17 11.58
C ARG A 159 7.61 13.31 10.88
N GLN A 160 6.39 13.65 11.33
CA GLN A 160 5.53 14.67 10.73
C GLN A 160 5.25 14.46 9.23
N LYS A 161 5.26 13.20 8.77
CA LYS A 161 5.00 12.84 7.37
C LYS A 161 3.59 12.27 7.13
N LEU A 162 2.85 12.01 8.21
CA LEU A 162 1.58 11.30 8.15
C LEU A 162 0.39 12.26 8.02
N LEU A 163 -0.40 12.04 6.97
CA LEU A 163 -1.71 12.64 6.75
C LEU A 163 -2.77 11.55 6.97
N THR A 164 -3.75 11.79 7.85
CA THR A 164 -4.84 10.82 8.09
C THR A 164 -6.12 11.31 7.45
N VAL A 165 -6.78 10.43 6.71
CA VAL A 165 -8.06 10.70 6.05
C VAL A 165 -9.07 9.64 6.46
N ASN A 166 -10.29 10.06 6.80
CA ASN A 166 -11.40 9.16 7.06
C ASN A 166 -11.79 8.42 5.76
N GLY A 167 -11.52 7.12 5.68
CA GLY A 167 -11.88 6.27 4.55
C GLY A 167 -13.27 5.63 4.66
N ASN A 168 -14.03 5.93 5.73
CA ASN A 168 -15.42 5.51 5.90
C ASN A 168 -16.40 6.56 5.34
N GLN A 169 -16.13 7.04 4.13
CA GLN A 169 -16.96 7.97 3.36
C GLN A 169 -17.12 7.43 1.94
N SER A 170 -17.89 8.10 1.09
CA SER A 170 -17.97 7.73 -0.33
C SER A 170 -16.61 7.88 -1.02
N GLN A 171 -16.41 7.17 -2.14
CA GLN A 171 -15.16 7.25 -2.89
C GLN A 171 -14.81 8.69 -3.32
N GLU A 172 -15.81 9.47 -3.71
CA GLU A 172 -15.67 10.87 -4.14
C GLU A 172 -15.26 11.80 -2.99
N GLU A 173 -15.89 11.64 -1.82
CA GLU A 173 -15.54 12.40 -0.61
C GLU A 173 -14.10 12.11 -0.17
N VAL A 174 -13.71 10.82 -0.14
CA VAL A 174 -12.33 10.42 0.20
C VAL A 174 -11.35 10.98 -0.82
N THR A 175 -11.65 10.91 -2.12
CA THR A 175 -10.79 11.48 -3.18
C THR A 175 -10.60 12.99 -2.98
N THR A 176 -11.69 13.70 -2.66
CA THR A 176 -11.68 15.15 -2.45
C THR A 176 -10.85 15.51 -1.22
N ALA A 177 -11.04 14.81 -0.10
CA ALA A 177 -10.25 14.99 1.11
C ALA A 177 -8.76 14.72 0.86
N LEU A 178 -8.43 13.65 0.14
CA LEU A 178 -7.05 13.31 -0.24
C LEU A 178 -6.40 14.42 -1.06
N LYS A 179 -7.08 14.94 -2.09
CA LYS A 179 -6.55 16.04 -2.89
C LYS A 179 -6.28 17.29 -2.06
N GLN A 180 -7.15 17.61 -1.10
CA GLN A 180 -6.98 18.75 -0.20
C GLN A 180 -5.75 18.58 0.71
N VAL A 181 -5.63 17.45 1.42
CA VAL A 181 -4.51 17.25 2.36
C VAL A 181 -3.16 17.08 1.66
N ILE A 182 -3.15 16.58 0.42
CA ILE A 182 -1.92 16.44 -0.38
C ILE A 182 -1.52 17.78 -1.02
N ALA A 183 -2.47 18.69 -1.26
CA ALA A 183 -2.17 20.02 -1.80
C ALA A 183 -1.72 21.04 -0.74
N ALA A 184 -2.10 20.84 0.52
CA ALA A 184 -1.63 21.62 1.68
C ALA A 184 -0.13 21.45 1.93
#